data_AF-A0A5T0UJU4-F1
#
_entry.id   AF-A0A5T0UJU4-F1
#
_cell.length_a   1.000
_cell.length_b   1.000
_cell.length_c   1.000
_cell.angle_alpha   90.00
_cell.angle_beta   90.00
_cell.angle_gamma   90.00
#
_symmetry.space_group_name_H-M   'P 1'
#
loop_
_entity.id
_entity.type
_entity.pdbx_description
1 polymer ?
#
loop_
_entity_poly.entity_id
_entity_poly.type
_entity_poly.pdbx_seq_one_letter_code
_entity_poly.pdbx_strand_id
1 'polypeptide(L)'
;MYRIIAYNEPTDKVGYIIHDPRIDRRVSAGKLTLKEGEIDDLTLKVNQKSNLFNNVRPMHTHVEVYDGNELIFRGRALKPTRTM
;
A
#
# COMPACT_ATOMS: atom_id res chain seq x y z
N MET A 1 -13.25 6.74 4.90
CA MET A 1 -12.98 5.28 4.93
C MET A 1 -11.81 5.00 4.01
N TYR A 2 -10.83 4.26 4.52
CA TYR A 2 -9.55 4.10 3.82
C TYR A 2 -9.61 3.09 2.68
N ARG A 3 -8.94 3.44 1.59
CA ARG A 3 -8.68 2.57 0.44
C ARG A 3 -7.20 2.60 0.12
N ILE A 4 -6.61 1.42 -0.09
CA ILE A 4 -5.20 1.31 -0.48
C ILE A 4 -5.13 0.61 -1.84
N ILE A 5 -4.47 1.27 -2.78
CA ILE A 5 -4.23 0.78 -4.13
C ILE A 5 -2.73 0.55 -4.29
N ALA A 6 -2.35 -0.59 -4.83
CA ALA A 6 -0.98 -0.91 -5.16
C ALA A 6 -0.78 -1.00 -6.67
N TYR A 7 0.43 -0.69 -7.10
CA TYR A 7 0.86 -0.64 -8.49
C TYR A 7 2.21 -1.33 -8.60
N ASN A 8 2.45 -2.05 -9.69
CA ASN A 8 3.69 -2.79 -9.86
C ASN A 8 4.85 -1.85 -10.19
N GLU A 9 4.59 -0.84 -11.01
CA GLU A 9 5.55 0.18 -11.46
C GLU A 9 5.06 1.60 -11.10
N PRO A 10 5.96 2.59 -11.00
CA PRO A 10 5.60 3.98 -10.66
C PRO A 10 4.78 4.69 -11.74
N THR A 11 4.81 4.20 -12.98
CA THR A 11 4.12 4.77 -14.15
C THR A 11 2.83 4.04 -14.49
N ASP A 12 2.50 2.96 -13.77
CA ASP A 12 1.28 2.19 -14.02
C ASP A 12 0.05 3.06 -13.80
N LYS A 13 -0.86 3.03 -14.78
CA LYS A 13 -2.17 3.71 -14.69
C LYS A 13 -3.25 2.83 -14.06
N VAL A 14 -3.02 1.52 -14.02
CA VAL A 14 -3.97 0.53 -13.51
C VAL A 14 -3.35 -0.13 -12.28
N GLY A 15 -3.89 0.19 -11.11
CA GLY A 15 -3.52 -0.42 -9.85
C GLY A 15 -4.51 -1.51 -9.43
N TYR A 16 -4.17 -2.25 -8.38
CA TYR A 16 -5.04 -3.23 -7.75
C TYR A 16 -5.32 -2.84 -6.30
N ILE A 17 -6.59 -2.96 -5.91
CA ILE A 17 -7.04 -2.64 -4.55
C ILE A 17 -6.53 -3.74 -3.60
N ILE A 18 -5.75 -3.35 -2.60
CA ILE A 18 -5.23 -4.25 -1.55
C ILE A 18 -5.94 -4.07 -0.21
N HIS A 19 -6.61 -2.93 -0.02
CA HIS A 19 -7.50 -2.69 1.10
C HIS A 19 -8.67 -1.82 0.65
N ASP A 20 -9.89 -2.32 0.83
CA ASP A 20 -11.14 -1.56 0.75
C ASP A 20 -12.22 -2.40 1.45
N PRO A 21 -12.76 -1.92 2.60
CA PRO A 21 -13.81 -2.63 3.33
C PRO A 21 -15.11 -2.83 2.53
N ARG A 22 -15.38 -2.04 1.49
CA ARG A 22 -16.62 -2.11 0.68
C ARG A 22 -16.68 -3.34 -0.20
N ILE A 23 -15.53 -3.87 -0.59
CA ILE A 23 -15.38 -5.03 -1.48
C ILE A 23 -14.67 -6.20 -0.79
N ASP A 24 -14.68 -6.21 0.55
CA ASP A 24 -14.06 -7.22 1.42
C ASP A 24 -12.58 -7.50 1.12
N ARG A 25 -11.82 -6.46 0.75
CA ARG A 25 -10.36 -6.55 0.62
C ARG A 25 -9.68 -5.95 1.84
N ARG A 26 -8.84 -6.73 2.51
CA ARG A 26 -8.21 -6.32 3.77
C ARG A 26 -6.72 -6.64 3.80
N VAL A 27 -5.93 -5.64 4.18
CA VAL A 27 -4.60 -5.85 4.78
C VAL A 27 -4.77 -6.40 6.19
N SER A 28 -3.80 -7.20 6.65
CA SER A 28 -3.81 -7.79 7.99
C SER A 28 -3.51 -6.75 9.07
N ALA A 29 -2.69 -5.75 8.75
CA ALA A 29 -2.44 -4.58 9.59
C ALA A 29 -1.88 -3.43 8.74
N GLY A 30 -2.08 -2.18 9.17
CA GLY A 30 -1.50 -1.00 8.55
C GLY A 30 -1.22 0.10 9.58
N LYS A 31 -0.09 0.79 9.45
CA LYS A 31 0.26 1.98 10.23
C LYS A 31 0.81 3.04 9.29
N LEU A 32 0.14 4.19 9.23
CA LEU A 32 0.57 5.39 8.54
C LEU A 32 1.04 6.40 9.59
N THR A 33 2.27 6.90 9.46
CA THR A 33 2.83 7.96 10.29
C THR A 33 3.10 9.17 9.39
N LEU A 34 2.33 10.23 9.59
CA LEU A 34 2.53 11.51 8.92
C LEU A 34 3.44 12.38 9.77
N LYS A 35 4.50 12.95 9.20
CA LYS A 35 5.51 13.72 9.94
C LYS A 35 5.68 15.10 9.35
N GLU A 36 5.77 16.09 10.22
CA GLU A 36 6.07 17.46 9.81
C GLU A 36 7.56 17.61 9.49
N GLY A 37 7.90 17.98 8.26
CA GLY A 37 9.28 18.24 7.83
C GLY A 37 10.13 16.99 7.54
N GLU A 38 9.58 15.78 7.68
CA GLU A 38 10.25 14.52 7.35
C GLU A 38 9.50 13.73 6.26
N ILE A 39 10.06 12.58 5.87
CA ILE A 39 9.41 11.64 4.96
C ILE A 39 8.38 10.82 5.75
N ASP A 40 7.14 10.84 5.29
CA ASP A 40 6.06 10.00 5.82
C ASP A 40 6.38 8.51 5.68
N ASP A 41 5.93 7.71 6.66
CA ASP A 41 6.11 6.27 6.65
C ASP A 41 4.81 5.49 6.65
N LEU A 42 4.78 4.43 5.84
CA LEU A 42 3.67 3.48 5.78
C LEU A 42 4.21 2.06 5.93
N THR A 43 3.70 1.36 6.94
CA THR A 43 3.95 -0.07 7.14
C THR A 43 2.66 -0.84 6.92
N LEU A 44 2.70 -1.81 6.00
CA LEU A 44 1.57 -2.70 5.71
C LEU A 44 1.96 -4.16 5.97
N LYS A 45 1.09 -4.90 6.65
CA LYS A 45 1.12 -6.37 6.70
C LYS A 45 0.03 -6.91 5.80
N VAL A 46 0.41 -7.71 4.82
CA VAL A 46 -0.49 -8.36 3.88
C VAL A 46 -0.60 -9.85 4.16
N ASN A 47 -1.74 -10.45 3.87
CA ASN A 47 -1.90 -11.91 3.88
C ASN A 47 -1.56 -12.51 2.50
N GLN A 48 -1.52 -13.85 2.43
CA GLN A 48 -1.19 -14.60 1.21
C GLN A 48 -2.17 -14.36 0.04
N LYS A 49 -3.41 -13.91 0.32
CA LYS A 49 -4.40 -13.61 -0.72
C LYS A 49 -4.16 -12.24 -1.38
N SER A 50 -3.31 -11.40 -0.79
CA SER A 50 -2.97 -10.10 -1.38
C SER A 50 -2.07 -10.28 -2.60
N ASN A 51 -2.38 -9.54 -3.66
CA ASN A 51 -1.52 -9.47 -4.85
C ASN A 51 -0.09 -9.02 -4.52
N LEU A 52 0.14 -8.34 -3.39
CA LEU A 52 1.48 -7.94 -2.96
C LEU A 52 2.34 -9.08 -2.41
N PHE A 53 1.75 -10.19 -1.91
CA PHE A 53 2.48 -11.18 -1.11
C PHE A 53 3.72 -11.78 -1.82
N ASN A 54 3.70 -11.89 -3.15
CA ASN A 54 4.82 -12.37 -3.96
C ASN A 54 5.29 -11.39 -5.06
N ASN A 55 4.70 -10.19 -5.13
CA ASN A 55 4.91 -9.29 -6.29
C ASN A 55 5.50 -7.92 -5.92
N VAL A 56 5.92 -7.70 -4.66
CA VAL A 56 6.57 -6.44 -4.29
C VAL A 56 7.98 -6.38 -4.86
N ARG A 57 8.23 -5.37 -5.69
CA ARG A 57 9.55 -4.99 -6.21
C ARG A 57 10.02 -3.73 -5.48
N PRO A 58 11.14 -3.79 -4.73
CA PRO A 58 11.69 -2.61 -4.06
C PRO A 58 11.92 -1.46 -5.05
N MET A 59 11.63 -0.22 -4.64
CA MET A 59 11.74 1.02 -5.43
C MET A 59 10.84 1.13 -6.68
N HIS A 60 10.17 0.06 -7.09
CA HIS A 60 9.26 0.02 -8.24
C HIS A 60 7.80 0.00 -7.79
N THR A 61 7.44 -0.98 -6.97
CA THR A 61 6.09 -1.13 -6.45
C THR A 61 5.77 0.05 -5.56
N HIS A 62 4.64 0.69 -5.83
CA HIS A 62 4.17 1.82 -5.05
C HIS A 62 2.74 1.61 -4.59
N VAL A 63 2.39 2.31 -3.51
CA VAL A 63 1.06 2.27 -2.92
C VAL A 63 0.56 3.68 -2.72
N GLU A 64 -0.75 3.81 -2.87
CA GLU A 64 -1.50 5.02 -2.62
C GLU A 64 -2.55 4.73 -1.57
N VAL A 65 -2.65 5.61 -0.57
CA VAL A 65 -3.66 5.54 0.48
C VAL A 65 -4.62 6.71 0.29
N TYR A 66 -5.89 6.38 0.18
CA TYR A 66 -6.98 7.32 0.06
C TYR A 66 -7.85 7.29 1.30
N ASP A 67 -8.30 8.45 1.77
CA ASP A 67 -9.45 8.57 2.67
C ASP A 67 -10.65 9.10 1.89
N GLY A 68 -11.61 8.22 1.60
CA GLY A 68 -12.65 8.54 0.62
C GLY A 68 -12.06 8.74 -0.77
N ASN A 69 -12.05 9.99 -1.24
CA ASN A 69 -11.51 10.39 -2.56
C ASN A 69 -10.20 11.20 -2.45
N GLU A 70 -9.76 11.53 -1.24
CA GLU A 70 -8.55 12.32 -1.03
C GLU A 70 -7.33 11.41 -0.92
N LEU A 71 -6.29 11.70 -1.71
CA LEU A 71 -4.99 11.02 -1.62
C LEU A 71 -4.23 11.57 -0.43
N ILE A 72 -4.04 10.75 0.61
CA ILE A 72 -3.37 11.16 1.85
C ILE A 72 -1.94 10.65 1.97
N PHE A 73 -1.55 9.66 1.17
CA PHE A 73 -0.18 9.15 1.12
C PHE A 73 0.13 8.49 -0.21
N ARG A 74 1.34 8.70 -0.72
CA ARG A 74 1.90 7.98 -1.86
C ARG A 74 3.35 7.62 -1.57
N GLY A 75 3.67 6.33 -1.61
CA GLY A 75 5.00 5.85 -1.26
C GLY A 75 5.40 4.59 -2.00
N ARG A 76 6.71 4.33 -2.03
CA ARG A 76 7.30 3.16 -2.69
C ARG A 76 7.72 2.14 -1.65
N ALA A 77 7.64 0.86 -2.03
CA ALA A 77 8.16 -0.22 -1.20
C ALA A 77 9.69 -0.10 -1.14
N LEU A 78 10.24 0.09 0.06
CA LEU A 78 11.70 0.20 0.25
C LEU A 78 12.34 -1.15 0.58
N LYS A 79 11.75 -1.89 1.53
CA LYS A 79 12.34 -3.14 2.05
C LYS A 79 11.23 -4.13 2.41
N PRO A 80 10.68 -4.88 1.43
CA PRO A 80 9.73 -5.94 1.71
C PRO A 80 10.39 -6.99 2.58
N THR A 81 9.70 -7.39 3.65
CA THR A 81 10.11 -8.49 4.52
C THR A 81 9.05 -9.58 4.47
N ARG A 82 9.49 -10.85 4.47
CA ARG A 82 8.61 -12.00 4.46
C ARG A 82 8.89 -12.84 5.69
N THR A 83 7.82 -13.11 6.44
CA THR A 83 7.82 -14.10 7.52
C THR A 83 6.88 -15.21 7.06
N MET A 84 7.37 -16.46 7.11
CA MET A 84 6.59 -17.65 6.81
C MET A 84 5.91 -18.15 8.08
#